data_AF-A0A6P0YNW9-F1
#
_entry.id   AF-A0A6P0YNW9-F1
#
_cell.length_a   1.000
_cell.length_b   1.000
_cell.length_c   1.000
_cell.angle_alpha   90.00
_cell.angle_beta   90.00
_cell.angle_gamma   90.00
#
_symmetry.space_group_name_H-M   'P 1'
#
loop_
_entity.id
_entity.type
_entity.pdbx_description
1 polymer ?
#
loop_
_entity_poly.entity_id
_entity_poly.type
_entity_poly.pdbx_seq_one_letter_code
_entity_poly.pdbx_strand_id
1 'polypeptide(L)'
;MSIRIYPNQVQITKLNQLFGYCRYVWNQSLVNCNQLYVDGTKKPSYTDLTKQFITQANKELIWLKDLASTPLQQSLKDFRS
;
A
#
# COMPACT_ATOMS: atom_id res chain seq x y z
N MET A 1 3.52 -5.14 29.19
CA MET A 1 4.75 -4.30 29.20
C MET A 1 4.63 -3.31 28.05
N SER A 2 4.56 -2.00 28.31
CA SER A 2 4.53 -1.00 27.24
C SER A 2 5.95 -0.60 26.86
N ILE A 3 6.34 -0.81 25.61
CA ILE A 3 7.62 -0.33 25.08
C ILE A 3 7.37 1.06 24.48
N ARG A 4 8.08 2.08 24.97
CA ARG A 4 8.10 3.42 24.36
C ARG A 4 9.31 3.53 23.45
N ILE A 5 9.08 3.88 22.20
CA ILE A 5 10.12 4.07 21.19
C ILE A 5 10.25 5.57 20.94
N TYR A 6 11.48 6.10 20.99
CA TYR A 6 11.80 7.49 20.70
C TYR A 6 12.64 7.55 19.41
N PRO A 7 11.99 7.57 18.25
CA PRO A 7 12.70 7.54 16.98
C PRO A 7 13.47 8.84 16.74
N ASN A 8 14.66 8.73 16.16
CA ASN A 8 15.41 9.88 15.66
C ASN A 8 14.80 10.44 14.37
N GLN A 9 15.29 11.59 13.90
CA GLN A 9 14.72 12.27 12.74
C GLN A 9 14.70 11.39 11.46
N VAL A 10 15.74 10.59 11.23
CA VAL A 10 15.81 9.68 10.08
C VAL A 10 14.74 8.59 10.17
N GLN A 11 14.51 8.04 11.36
CA GLN A 11 13.48 7.02 11.60
C GLN A 11 12.08 7.61 11.42
N ILE A 12 11.82 8.81 11.94
CA ILE A 12 10.54 9.52 11.77
C ILE A 12 10.24 9.71 10.27
N THR A 13 11.21 10.19 9.49
CA THR A 13 11.04 10.36 8.05
C THR A 13 10.69 9.04 7.36
N LYS A 14 11.41 7.95 7.67
CA LYS A 14 11.13 6.63 7.10
C LYS A 14 9.75 6.09 7.48
N LEU A 15 9.32 6.31 8.72
CA LEU A 15 7.98 5.93 9.18
C LEU A 15 6.89 6.73 8.46
N ASN A 16 7.08 8.04 8.29
CA ASN A 16 6.15 8.88 7.55
C ASN A 16 6.02 8.43 6.08
N GLN A 17 7.14 8.12 5.43
CA GLN A 17 7.15 7.54 4.08
C GLN A 17 6.42 6.20 4.05
N LEU A 18 6.75 5.28 4.95
CA LEU A 18 6.10 3.98 5.10
C LEU A 18 4.57 4.11 5.18
N PHE A 19 4.07 4.94 6.09
CA PHE A 19 2.63 5.13 6.26
C PHE A 19 1.99 5.83 5.05
N GLY A 20 2.68 6.81 4.46
CA GLY A 20 2.24 7.46 3.23
C GLY A 20 2.09 6.49 2.07
N TYR A 21 3.05 5.58 1.90
CA TYR A 21 3.05 4.60 0.80
C TYR A 21 1.97 3.54 1.00
N CYS A 22 1.79 3.02 2.22
CA CYS A 22 0.68 2.12 2.53
C CYS A 22 -0.67 2.79 2.24
N ARG A 23 -0.86 4.02 2.72
CA ARG A 23 -2.09 4.78 2.48
C ARG A 23 -2.35 5.01 0.99
N TYR A 24 -1.31 5.31 0.22
CA TYR A 24 -1.40 5.46 -1.23
C TYR A 24 -1.90 4.16 -1.88
N VAL A 25 -1.26 3.02 -1.60
CA VAL A 25 -1.63 1.72 -2.18
C VAL A 25 -3.08 1.33 -1.82
N TRP A 26 -3.49 1.56 -0.57
CA TRP A 26 -4.86 1.33 -0.13
C TRP A 26 -5.85 2.22 -0.89
N ASN A 27 -5.60 3.53 -0.97
CA ASN A 27 -6.47 4.47 -1.65
C ASN A 27 -6.61 4.16 -3.15
N GLN A 28 -5.50 3.85 -3.83
CA GLN A 28 -5.53 3.50 -5.26
C GLN A 28 -6.33 2.22 -5.50
N SER A 29 -6.18 1.23 -4.61
CA SER A 29 -6.96 -0.01 -4.67
C SER A 29 -8.46 0.24 -4.47
N LEU A 30 -8.82 1.13 -3.55
CA LEU A 30 -10.21 1.53 -3.31
C LEU A 30 -10.80 2.24 -4.53
N VAL A 31 -10.10 3.24 -5.09
CA VAL A 31 -10.55 3.97 -6.28
C VAL A 31 -10.78 3.01 -7.45
N ASN A 32 -9.85 2.10 -7.70
CA ASN A 32 -9.98 1.09 -8.75
C ASN A 32 -11.18 0.16 -8.51
N CYS A 33 -11.37 -0.34 -7.28
CA CYS A 33 -12.52 -1.20 -6.97
C CYS A 33 -13.86 -0.45 -7.13
N ASN A 34 -13.91 0.82 -6.76
CA ASN A 34 -15.10 1.65 -6.94
C ASN A 34 -15.43 1.84 -8.43
N GLN A 35 -14.43 2.11 -9.26
CA GLN A 35 -14.60 2.22 -10.72
C GLN A 35 -15.13 0.91 -11.30
N LEU A 36 -14.49 -0.22 -10.99
CA LEU A 36 -14.92 -1.53 -11.48
C LEU A 36 -16.34 -1.88 -11.02
N TYR A 37 -16.73 -1.48 -9.82
CA TYR A 37 -18.09 -1.66 -9.33
C TYR A 37 -19.12 -0.87 -10.16
N VAL A 38 -18.82 0.40 -10.47
CA VAL A 38 -19.66 1.25 -11.33
C VAL A 38 -19.78 0.65 -12.74
N ASP A 39 -18.69 0.08 -13.25
CA ASP A 39 -18.63 -0.56 -14.57
C ASP A 39 -19.26 -1.97 -14.58
N GLY A 40 -19.82 -2.44 -13.47
CA GLY A 40 -20.42 -3.79 -13.36
C GLY A 40 -19.41 -4.94 -13.45
N THR A 41 -18.12 -4.64 -13.28
CA THR A 41 -17.03 -5.61 -13.37
C THR A 41 -16.78 -6.28 -12.02
N LYS A 42 -16.30 -7.52 -12.05
CA LYS A 42 -15.95 -8.27 -10.85
C LYS A 42 -14.82 -7.58 -10.07
N LYS A 43 -14.96 -7.52 -8.75
CA LYS A 43 -13.90 -7.05 -7.84
C LYS A 43 -12.62 -7.87 -8.05
N PRO A 44 -11.45 -7.23 -8.24
CA PRO A 44 -10.18 -7.93 -8.50
C PRO A 44 -9.79 -8.77 -7.29
N SER A 45 -8.98 -9.81 -7.44
CA SER A 45 -8.47 -10.61 -6.30
C SER A 45 -7.34 -9.86 -5.55
N TYR A 46 -6.93 -10.38 -4.37
CA TYR A 46 -5.77 -9.85 -3.65
C TYR A 46 -4.48 -9.93 -4.51
N THR A 47 -4.32 -11.03 -5.25
CA THR A 47 -3.18 -11.25 -6.14
C THR A 47 -3.17 -10.24 -7.27
N ASP A 48 -4.33 -9.93 -7.84
CA ASP A 48 -4.46 -8.92 -8.90
C ASP A 48 -4.07 -7.53 -8.40
N LEU A 49 -4.60 -7.12 -7.25
CA LEU A 49 -4.25 -5.83 -6.62
C LEU A 49 -2.76 -5.74 -6.29
N THR A 50 -2.17 -6.81 -5.75
CA THR A 50 -0.73 -6.85 -5.43
C THR A 50 0.11 -6.69 -6.70
N LYS A 51 -0.27 -7.37 -7.78
CA LYS A 51 0.43 -7.25 -9.06
C LYS A 51 0.33 -5.83 -9.61
N GLN A 52 -0.84 -5.20 -9.53
CA GLN A 52 -1.09 -3.88 -10.09
C GLN A 52 -0.45 -2.77 -9.25
N PHE A 53 -0.74 -2.71 -7.96
CA PHE A 53 -0.39 -1.57 -7.10
C PHE A 53 0.92 -1.72 -6.33
N ILE A 54 1.59 -2.88 -6.43
CA ILE A 54 2.92 -3.09 -5.85
C ILE A 54 3.90 -3.48 -6.95
N THR A 55 3.71 -4.63 -7.60
CA THR A 55 4.72 -5.16 -8.53
C THR A 55 4.89 -4.29 -9.77
N GLN A 56 3.80 -3.89 -10.42
CA GLN A 56 3.85 -3.04 -11.60
C GLN A 56 4.09 -1.58 -11.23
N ALA A 57 3.37 -1.06 -10.23
CA ALA A 57 3.58 0.29 -9.73
C ALA A 57 5.03 0.58 -9.34
N ASN A 58 5.76 -0.38 -8.72
CA ASN A 58 7.19 -0.22 -8.41
C ASN A 58 8.06 0.02 -9.66
N LYS A 59 7.67 -0.46 -10.84
CA LYS A 59 8.46 -0.21 -12.06
C LYS A 59 8.42 1.25 -12.47
N GLU A 60 7.28 1.90 -12.26
CA GLU A 60 6.99 3.27 -12.70
C GLU A 60 7.25 4.29 -11.58
N LEU A 61 6.95 3.93 -10.34
CA LEU A 61 7.07 4.78 -9.15
C LEU A 61 8.32 4.39 -8.36
N ILE A 62 9.44 5.05 -8.68
CA ILE A 62 10.74 4.79 -8.07
C ILE A 62 10.67 4.90 -6.54
N TRP A 63 9.95 5.89 -6.02
CA TRP A 63 9.76 6.10 -4.58
C TRP A 63 9.07 4.93 -3.87
N LEU A 64 8.30 4.11 -4.57
CA LEU A 64 7.62 2.94 -4.00
C LEU A 64 8.59 1.75 -3.83
N LYS A 65 9.66 1.68 -4.64
CA LYS A 65 10.74 0.68 -4.51
C LYS A 65 11.61 0.88 -3.28
N ASP A 66 11.68 2.10 -2.75
CA ASP A 66 12.52 2.42 -1.59
C ASP A 66 12.03 1.76 -0.30
N LEU A 67 10.81 1.20 -0.32
CA LEU A 67 10.18 0.54 0.81
C LEU A 67 10.17 -0.98 0.63
N ALA A 68 10.28 -1.71 1.75
CA ALA A 68 9.98 -3.13 1.77
C ALA A 68 8.55 -3.40 1.26
N SER A 69 8.34 -4.49 0.52
CA SER A 69 7.03 -4.84 -0.03
C SER A 69 6.05 -5.36 1.03
N THR A 70 6.55 -5.87 2.16
CA THR A 70 5.73 -6.49 3.22
C THR A 70 4.64 -5.57 3.78
N PRO A 71 4.91 -4.30 4.17
CA PRO A 71 3.88 -3.42 4.68
C PRO A 71 2.83 -3.02 3.63
N LEU A 72 3.23 -2.89 2.37
CA LEU A 72 2.30 -2.61 1.27
C LEU A 72 1.35 -3.80 1.04
N GLN A 73 1.90 -5.02 1.06
CA GLN A 73 1.11 -6.24 0.97
C GLN A 73 0.15 -6.36 2.15
N GLN A 74 0.60 -6.03 3.36
CA GLN A 74 -0.28 -6.01 4.53
C GLN A 74 -1.40 -4.98 4.37
N SER A 75 -1.10 -3.77 3.88
CA SER A 75 -2.11 -2.75 3.60
C SER A 75 -3.17 -3.23 2.60
N LEU A 76 -2.80 -4.04 1.61
CA LEU A 76 -3.75 -4.67 0.69
C LEU A 76 -4.56 -5.80 1.33
N LYS A 77 -4.00 -6.54 2.29
CA LYS A 77 -4.76 -7.53 3.08
C LYS A 77 -5.79 -6.83 3.96
N ASP A 78 -5.40 -5.75 4.62
CA ASP A 78 -6.29 -4.95 5.48
C ASP A 78 -7.40 -4.26 4.67
N PHE A 79 -7.16 -3.96 3.38
CA PHE A 79 -8.21 -3.53 2.45
C PHE A 79 -9.22 -4.65 2.10
N ARG A 80 -8.84 -5.91 2.30
CA ARG A 80 -9.61 -7.09 1.87
C ARG A 80 -10.23 -7.88 3.01
N SER A 81 -9.75 -7.70 4.24
CA SER A 81 -10.45 -8.11 5.46
C SER A 81 -11.77 -7.36 5.60
#